data_AF-A0AAU2CUE0-F1
#
_entry.id   AF-A0AAU2CUE0-F1
#
_cell.length_a   1.000
_cell.length_b   1.000
_cell.length_c   1.000
_cell.angle_alpha   90.00
_cell.angle_beta   90.00
_cell.angle_gamma   90.00
#
_symmetry.space_group_name_H-M   'P 1'
#
loop_
_entity.id
_entity.type
_entity.pdbx_description
1 polymer ?
#
loop_
_entity_poly.entity_id
_entity_poly.type
_entity_poly.pdbx_seq_one_letter_code
_entity_poly.pdbx_strand_id
1 'polypeptide(L)'
;MPTYDLYAMDAGEPHWQVPATGAARFAWEYDDGRDRLLALYQKGKDKQWDGQRRIDWDLEVDPYDPLGTPDESMSLYGTKHWAKLTDKDKGELRRHYASWQFSQFLHGEQGAMICAARIVESVPDLDAKFYSATQTMDEARHAEIYGRFLHEKVGMLYPINDNLQSLLGDTLRDSRWDMPYLGMQVLIEGLALAAFGMIRDTTDKPLPKQILAYVMQDEARHVAFGRMALRDYYKQLSDAELREREEFVIEGCYLMRDRLRGVEVLENFGIPTAEAEEYSEQSEFLALFRQLLFSRIVPCVKDIGLWGKRLQQAYVDMGVFEMGDSNLDLLMAQDEEIAEQLDAERLAAEEQERVAEVTGAIEEGAAEG
;
A
#
# COMPACT_ATOMS: atom_id res chain seq x y z
N MET A 1 -7.76 5.06 -24.70
CA MET A 1 -7.43 3.64 -24.98
C MET A 1 -7.95 2.85 -23.79
N PRO A 2 -8.65 1.72 -23.95
CA PRO A 2 -9.09 0.94 -22.79
C PRO A 2 -7.85 0.44 -22.01
N THR A 3 -7.93 0.41 -20.68
CA THR A 3 -6.81 0.01 -19.80
C THR A 3 -6.23 -1.36 -20.15
N TYR A 4 -7.07 -2.27 -20.66
CA TYR A 4 -6.66 -3.60 -21.09
C TYR A 4 -5.55 -3.59 -22.16
N ASP A 5 -5.52 -2.57 -23.03
CA ASP A 5 -4.53 -2.45 -24.10
C ASP A 5 -3.17 -1.92 -23.59
N LEU A 6 -3.09 -1.48 -22.33
CA LEU A 6 -1.88 -0.94 -21.72
C LEU A 6 -1.08 -1.98 -20.92
N TYR A 7 -1.59 -3.20 -20.78
CA TYR A 7 -0.86 -4.26 -20.09
C TYR A 7 0.39 -4.68 -20.87
N ALA A 8 1.52 -4.77 -20.17
CA ALA A 8 2.81 -5.17 -20.72
C ALA A 8 2.85 -6.66 -21.12
N MET A 9 1.96 -7.47 -20.56
CA MET A 9 1.81 -8.90 -20.82
C MET A 9 0.33 -9.29 -20.72
N ASP A 10 -0.02 -10.49 -21.20
CA ASP A 10 -1.41 -10.96 -21.15
C ASP A 10 -1.95 -10.93 -19.70
N ALA A 11 -3.01 -10.18 -19.49
CA ALA A 11 -3.66 -10.04 -18.19
C ALA A 11 -4.58 -11.24 -17.86
N GLY A 12 -4.76 -12.17 -18.80
CA GLY A 12 -5.63 -13.32 -18.65
C GLY A 12 -7.11 -12.92 -18.68
N GLU A 13 -7.94 -13.59 -17.89
CA GLU A 13 -9.37 -13.26 -17.84
C GLU A 13 -9.59 -11.86 -17.23
N PRO A 14 -10.44 -11.01 -17.84
CA PRO A 14 -10.66 -9.64 -17.36
C PRO A 14 -11.36 -9.57 -16.00
N HIS A 15 -11.90 -10.71 -15.51
CA HIS A 15 -12.62 -10.78 -14.25
C HIS A 15 -12.16 -11.99 -13.45
N TRP A 16 -11.57 -11.74 -12.28
CA TRP A 16 -11.33 -12.74 -11.27
C TRP A 16 -12.49 -12.76 -10.27
N GLN A 17 -13.07 -13.94 -10.02
CA GLN A 17 -14.21 -14.09 -9.11
C GLN A 17 -13.81 -14.86 -7.86
N VAL A 18 -14.10 -14.28 -6.71
CA VAL A 18 -14.01 -14.95 -5.40
C VAL A 18 -15.42 -15.14 -4.86
N PRO A 19 -15.86 -16.37 -4.55
CA PRO A 19 -17.19 -16.59 -3.97
C PRO A 19 -17.36 -15.84 -2.65
N ALA A 20 -18.49 -15.16 -2.47
CA ALA A 20 -18.83 -14.58 -1.17
C ALA A 20 -19.10 -15.70 -0.15
N THR A 21 -18.35 -15.73 0.96
CA THR A 21 -18.46 -16.74 2.02
C THR A 21 -18.63 -16.09 3.39
N GLY A 22 -19.51 -16.63 4.25
CA GLY A 22 -19.84 -16.06 5.57
C GLY A 22 -21.23 -15.42 5.60
N ALA A 23 -21.52 -14.62 6.63
CA ALA A 23 -22.85 -14.04 6.86
C ALA A 23 -22.84 -12.52 6.84
N ALA A 24 -23.82 -11.92 6.16
CA ALA A 24 -24.16 -10.52 6.38
C ALA A 24 -24.73 -10.34 7.79
N ARG A 25 -24.21 -9.37 8.54
CA ARG A 25 -24.59 -9.13 9.94
C ARG A 25 -25.19 -7.76 10.13
N PHE A 26 -26.36 -7.74 10.76
CA PHE A 26 -27.07 -6.54 11.19
C PHE A 26 -26.94 -6.42 12.71
N ALA A 27 -26.72 -5.19 13.18
CA ALA A 27 -26.78 -4.84 14.59
C ALA A 27 -27.92 -3.85 14.81
N TRP A 28 -28.68 -4.06 15.89
CA TRP A 28 -29.73 -3.15 16.35
C TRP A 28 -29.33 -2.39 17.62
N GLU A 29 -28.11 -2.62 18.09
CA GLU A 29 -27.48 -1.86 19.15
C GLU A 29 -26.74 -0.67 18.53
N TYR A 30 -27.07 0.53 18.98
CA TYR A 30 -26.59 1.80 18.42
C TYR A 30 -25.89 2.67 19.47
N ASP A 31 -26.01 2.35 20.76
CA ASP A 31 -25.58 3.24 21.85
C ASP A 31 -24.17 2.87 22.40
N ASP A 32 -23.64 1.68 22.11
CA ASP A 32 -22.43 1.12 22.75
C ASP A 32 -21.28 0.79 21.76
N GLY A 33 -20.75 1.79 21.05
CA GLY A 33 -19.52 1.64 20.26
C GLY A 33 -18.25 1.73 21.10
N ARG A 34 -17.13 1.13 20.64
CA ARG A 34 -15.82 1.36 21.26
C ARG A 34 -15.36 2.78 20.97
N ASP A 35 -15.18 3.60 22.01
CA ASP A 35 -14.73 5.00 21.91
C ASP A 35 -13.53 5.20 20.99
N ARG A 36 -12.56 4.28 21.03
CA ARG A 36 -11.36 4.35 20.19
C ARG A 36 -11.66 4.20 18.70
N LEU A 37 -12.57 3.30 18.32
CA LEU A 37 -12.96 3.12 16.91
C LEU A 37 -13.83 4.27 16.42
N LEU A 38 -14.70 4.80 17.27
CA LEU A 38 -15.49 6.00 16.94
C LEU A 38 -14.59 7.23 16.76
N ALA A 39 -13.57 7.40 17.60
CA ALA A 39 -12.57 8.45 17.43
C ALA A 39 -11.78 8.29 16.13
N LEU A 40 -11.41 7.05 15.77
CA LEU A 40 -10.73 6.76 14.51
C LEU A 40 -11.62 7.06 13.30
N TYR A 41 -12.92 6.73 13.38
CA TYR A 41 -13.92 7.08 12.37
C TYR A 41 -14.10 8.59 12.23
N GLN A 42 -14.16 9.31 13.35
CA GLN A 42 -14.22 10.77 13.33
C GLN A 42 -12.97 11.36 12.65
N LYS A 43 -11.77 10.87 13.03
CA LYS A 43 -10.51 11.25 12.38
C LYS A 43 -10.53 10.96 10.88
N GLY A 44 -11.04 9.79 10.47
CA GLY A 44 -11.17 9.40 9.06
C GLY A 44 -12.07 10.34 8.26
N LYS A 45 -13.19 10.81 8.85
CA LYS A 45 -14.05 11.83 8.22
C LYS A 45 -13.37 13.19 8.12
N ASP A 46 -12.72 13.63 9.20
CA ASP A 46 -12.10 14.96 9.26
C ASP A 46 -10.90 15.09 8.30
N LYS A 47 -10.22 13.97 8.04
CA LYS A 47 -9.06 13.87 7.14
C LYS A 47 -9.44 13.41 5.72
N GLN A 48 -10.73 13.30 5.37
CA GLN A 48 -11.14 13.00 4.00
C GLN A 48 -10.63 14.06 3.02
N TRP A 49 -10.27 13.63 1.82
CA TRP A 49 -9.71 14.51 0.80
C TRP A 49 -10.05 14.06 -0.62
N ASP A 50 -9.87 14.99 -1.56
CA ASP A 50 -10.16 14.80 -2.98
C ASP A 50 -8.84 14.66 -3.75
N GLY A 51 -8.63 13.49 -4.37
CA GLY A 51 -7.44 13.17 -5.16
C GLY A 51 -7.22 14.08 -6.37
N GLN A 52 -8.28 14.68 -6.91
CA GLN A 52 -8.19 15.59 -8.05
C GLN A 52 -7.72 16.99 -7.65
N ARG A 53 -7.95 17.38 -6.39
CA ARG A 53 -7.65 18.73 -5.89
C ARG A 53 -6.37 18.78 -5.05
N ARG A 54 -6.09 17.74 -4.28
CA ARG A 54 -4.96 17.74 -3.32
C ARG A 54 -3.62 17.37 -3.99
N ILE A 55 -3.66 16.55 -5.04
CA ILE A 55 -2.49 16.14 -5.82
C ILE A 55 -2.34 17.08 -7.02
N ASP A 56 -1.13 17.59 -7.21
CA ASP A 56 -0.78 18.39 -8.38
C ASP A 56 -0.51 17.49 -9.60
N TRP A 57 -1.57 17.23 -10.37
CA TRP A 57 -1.51 16.40 -11.58
C TRP A 57 -0.87 17.09 -12.78
N ASP A 58 -0.58 18.40 -12.71
CA ASP A 58 0.08 19.14 -13.80
C ASP A 58 1.60 18.90 -13.82
N LEU A 59 2.14 18.30 -12.76
CA LEU A 59 3.53 17.86 -12.71
C LEU A 59 3.84 16.83 -13.82
N GLU A 60 4.80 17.19 -14.67
CA GLU A 60 5.30 16.34 -15.73
C GLU A 60 6.08 15.14 -15.16
N VAL A 61 5.91 13.98 -15.79
CA VAL A 61 6.63 12.75 -15.44
C VAL A 61 7.23 12.20 -16.71
N ASP A 62 8.55 12.00 -16.71
CA ASP A 62 9.20 11.23 -17.78
C ASP A 62 8.82 9.75 -17.59
N PRO A 63 8.10 9.10 -18.53
CA PRO A 63 7.74 7.69 -18.41
C PRO A 63 8.95 6.75 -18.29
N TYR A 64 10.14 7.19 -18.72
CA TYR A 64 11.39 6.44 -18.65
C TYR A 64 12.23 6.73 -17.41
N ASP A 65 11.83 7.72 -16.60
CA ASP A 65 12.36 7.96 -15.27
C ASP A 65 11.24 8.39 -14.30
N PRO A 66 10.19 7.56 -14.12
CA PRO A 66 8.96 7.98 -13.46
C PRO A 66 9.14 8.24 -11.97
N LEU A 67 10.17 7.65 -11.36
CA LEU A 67 10.45 7.74 -9.92
C LEU A 67 11.79 8.42 -9.63
N GLY A 68 12.72 8.53 -10.57
CA GLY A 68 14.03 9.15 -10.31
C GLY A 68 14.79 8.52 -9.14
N THR A 69 14.63 7.22 -8.95
CA THR A 69 15.36 6.49 -7.92
C THR A 69 16.81 6.24 -8.36
N PRO A 70 17.75 6.07 -7.41
CA PRO A 70 19.13 5.69 -7.72
C PRO A 70 19.21 4.39 -8.51
N ASP A 71 20.22 4.23 -9.38
CA ASP A 71 20.43 3.00 -10.14
C ASP A 71 20.58 1.77 -9.21
N GLU A 72 21.17 1.96 -8.03
CA GLU A 72 21.35 0.95 -6.98
C GLU A 72 20.04 0.32 -6.50
N SER A 73 18.89 0.99 -6.72
CA SER A 73 17.57 0.44 -6.39
C SER A 73 17.13 -0.66 -7.37
N MET A 74 17.75 -0.75 -8.55
CA MET A 74 17.41 -1.75 -9.55
C MET A 74 18.10 -3.07 -9.25
N SER A 75 17.34 -4.17 -9.26
CA SER A 75 17.84 -5.53 -9.00
C SER A 75 18.99 -5.94 -9.93
N LEU A 76 19.05 -5.40 -11.15
CA LEU A 76 20.11 -5.68 -12.11
C LEU A 76 21.39 -4.89 -11.86
N TYR A 77 21.36 -3.85 -11.03
CA TYR A 77 22.53 -3.01 -10.81
C TYR A 77 23.76 -3.83 -10.39
N GLY A 78 24.92 -3.54 -11.00
CA GLY A 78 26.16 -4.28 -10.75
C GLY A 78 26.25 -5.67 -11.40
N THR A 79 25.20 -6.18 -12.04
CA THR A 79 25.22 -7.48 -12.72
C THR A 79 25.82 -7.41 -14.13
N LYS A 80 26.11 -8.58 -14.71
CA LYS A 80 26.56 -8.72 -16.11
C LYS A 80 25.53 -8.22 -17.13
N HIS A 81 24.24 -8.18 -16.77
CA HIS A 81 23.17 -7.70 -17.64
C HIS A 81 23.14 -6.18 -17.63
N TRP A 82 23.25 -5.56 -16.46
CA TRP A 82 23.34 -4.11 -16.33
C TRP A 82 24.49 -3.49 -17.12
N ALA A 83 25.67 -4.14 -17.11
CA ALA A 83 26.82 -3.71 -17.88
C ALA A 83 26.59 -3.68 -19.41
N LYS A 84 25.53 -4.32 -19.91
CA LYS A 84 25.14 -4.35 -21.33
C LYS A 84 24.02 -3.37 -21.67
N LEU A 85 23.33 -2.82 -20.68
CA LEU A 85 22.20 -1.90 -20.91
C LEU A 85 22.71 -0.54 -21.40
N THR A 86 22.16 -0.08 -22.51
CA THR A 86 22.28 1.33 -22.91
C THR A 86 21.43 2.21 -22.00
N ASP A 87 21.62 3.54 -22.06
CA ASP A 87 20.79 4.45 -21.25
C ASP A 87 19.30 4.38 -21.63
N LYS A 88 19.01 4.06 -22.90
CA LYS A 88 17.65 3.78 -23.35
C LYS A 88 17.10 2.51 -22.67
N ASP A 89 17.89 1.43 -22.63
CA ASP A 89 17.45 0.17 -22.01
C ASP A 89 17.24 0.33 -20.50
N LYS A 90 18.07 1.15 -19.84
CA LYS A 90 17.88 1.51 -18.43
C LYS A 90 16.59 2.30 -18.20
N GLY A 91 16.23 3.20 -19.12
CA GLY A 91 14.97 3.95 -19.08
C GLY A 91 13.75 3.04 -19.24
N GLU A 92 13.80 2.10 -20.18
CA GLU A 92 12.75 1.07 -20.31
C GLU A 92 12.66 0.21 -19.04
N LEU A 93 13.79 -0.22 -18.48
CA LEU A 93 13.82 -1.01 -17.24
C LEU A 93 13.15 -0.26 -16.08
N ARG A 94 13.45 1.03 -15.91
CA ARG A 94 12.81 1.92 -14.93
C ARG A 94 11.30 2.01 -15.15
N ARG A 95 10.88 2.23 -16.40
CA ARG A 95 9.46 2.29 -16.76
C ARG A 95 8.74 1.00 -16.38
N HIS A 96 9.29 -0.14 -16.73
CA HIS A 96 8.72 -1.45 -16.43
C HIS A 96 8.65 -1.70 -14.91
N TYR A 97 9.70 -1.39 -14.15
CA TYR A 97 9.70 -1.54 -12.70
C TYR A 97 8.69 -0.65 -11.99
N ALA A 98 8.58 0.62 -12.40
CA ALA A 98 7.60 1.53 -11.82
C ALA A 98 6.16 1.11 -12.18
N SER A 99 5.93 0.74 -13.44
CA SER A 99 4.64 0.23 -13.91
C SER A 99 4.23 -1.02 -13.15
N TRP A 100 5.15 -1.96 -12.95
CA TRP A 100 4.90 -3.18 -12.20
C TRP A 100 4.54 -2.87 -10.74
N GLN A 101 5.36 -2.08 -10.03
CA GLN A 101 5.11 -1.71 -8.63
C GLN A 101 3.75 -1.03 -8.45
N PHE A 102 3.48 0.03 -9.22
CA PHE A 102 2.23 0.79 -9.11
C PHE A 102 1.01 -0.02 -9.57
N SER A 103 1.17 -0.97 -10.49
CA SER A 103 0.10 -1.93 -10.82
C SER A 103 -0.20 -2.83 -9.64
N GLN A 104 0.82 -3.33 -8.93
CA GLN A 104 0.60 -4.13 -7.72
C GLN A 104 -0.07 -3.34 -6.60
N PHE A 105 0.14 -2.02 -6.54
CA PHE A 105 -0.56 -1.13 -5.61
C PHE A 105 -2.02 -0.99 -6.02
N LEU A 106 -2.29 -0.63 -7.28
CA LEU A 106 -3.65 -0.55 -7.82
C LEU A 106 -4.48 -1.82 -7.55
N HIS A 107 -3.92 -3.00 -7.84
CA HIS A 107 -4.60 -4.27 -7.58
C HIS A 107 -4.78 -4.54 -6.08
N GLY A 108 -3.83 -4.10 -5.26
CA GLY A 108 -3.91 -4.09 -3.80
C GLY A 108 -5.08 -3.26 -3.31
N GLU A 109 -5.23 -2.02 -3.78
CA GLU A 109 -6.30 -1.11 -3.34
C GLU A 109 -7.67 -1.57 -3.80
N GLN A 110 -7.77 -2.16 -4.99
CA GLN A 110 -9.01 -2.82 -5.38
C GLN A 110 -9.36 -3.99 -4.44
N GLY A 111 -8.37 -4.78 -4.05
CA GLY A 111 -8.53 -5.84 -3.05
C GLY A 111 -8.92 -5.29 -1.67
N ALA A 112 -8.27 -4.21 -1.22
CA ALA A 112 -8.54 -3.52 0.04
C ALA A 112 -9.97 -2.98 0.08
N MET A 113 -10.41 -2.34 -1.01
CA MET A 113 -11.78 -1.86 -1.16
C MET A 113 -12.81 -2.99 -0.98
N ILE A 114 -12.57 -4.15 -1.59
CA ILE A 114 -13.47 -5.32 -1.48
C ILE A 114 -13.41 -5.92 -0.07
N CYS A 115 -12.23 -6.04 0.53
CA CYS A 115 -12.06 -6.52 1.91
C CYS A 115 -12.75 -5.59 2.92
N ALA A 116 -12.60 -4.28 2.78
CA ALA A 116 -13.29 -3.28 3.60
C ALA A 116 -14.81 -3.38 3.44
N ALA A 117 -15.32 -3.49 2.21
CA ALA A 117 -16.75 -3.75 1.99
C ALA A 117 -17.21 -5.06 2.66
N ARG A 118 -16.38 -6.12 2.62
CA ARG A 118 -16.66 -7.39 3.31
C ARG A 118 -16.69 -7.24 4.82
N ILE A 119 -15.82 -6.40 5.39
CA ILE A 119 -15.82 -6.07 6.82
C ILE A 119 -17.12 -5.36 7.17
N VAL A 120 -17.53 -4.33 6.41
CA VAL A 120 -18.82 -3.64 6.60
C VAL A 120 -19.98 -4.63 6.62
N GLU A 121 -19.98 -5.60 5.72
CA GLU A 121 -21.03 -6.61 5.62
C GLU A 121 -21.03 -7.57 6.82
N SER A 122 -19.87 -8.04 7.27
CA SER A 122 -19.75 -9.24 8.11
C SER A 122 -19.34 -9.02 9.57
N VAL A 123 -18.77 -7.86 9.93
CA VAL A 123 -18.37 -7.56 11.31
C VAL A 123 -19.62 -7.44 12.21
N PRO A 124 -19.58 -7.90 13.47
CA PRO A 124 -20.74 -7.80 14.37
C PRO A 124 -21.02 -6.37 14.85
N ASP A 125 -19.96 -5.58 15.10
CA ASP A 125 -20.08 -4.28 15.77
C ASP A 125 -20.29 -3.13 14.78
N LEU A 126 -21.19 -2.20 15.11
CA LEU A 126 -21.53 -1.08 14.23
C LEU A 126 -20.40 -0.04 14.10
N ASP A 127 -19.62 0.17 15.15
CA ASP A 127 -18.48 1.10 15.14
C ASP A 127 -17.44 0.72 14.07
N ALA A 128 -17.19 -0.58 13.93
CA ALA A 128 -16.29 -1.13 12.94
C ALA A 128 -16.88 -1.05 11.52
N LYS A 129 -18.21 -1.18 11.36
CA LYS A 129 -18.88 -0.92 10.08
C LYS A 129 -18.71 0.53 9.65
N PHE A 130 -18.83 1.50 10.56
CA PHE A 130 -18.64 2.91 10.25
C PHE A 130 -17.22 3.21 9.79
N TYR A 131 -16.23 2.73 10.54
CA TYR A 131 -14.84 2.92 10.14
C TYR A 131 -14.52 2.25 8.81
N SER A 132 -14.93 0.99 8.63
CA SER A 132 -14.63 0.28 7.40
C SER A 132 -15.36 0.86 6.17
N ALA A 133 -16.50 1.52 6.37
CA ALA A 133 -17.15 2.29 5.31
C ALA A 133 -16.32 3.50 4.88
N THR A 134 -15.66 4.20 5.81
CA THR A 134 -14.70 5.26 5.45
C THR A 134 -13.48 4.69 4.73
N GLN A 135 -12.97 3.55 5.19
CA GLN A 135 -11.88 2.88 4.50
C GLN A 135 -12.27 2.49 3.07
N THR A 136 -13.46 1.92 2.84
CA THR A 136 -13.94 1.57 1.49
C THR A 136 -13.89 2.77 0.53
N MET A 137 -14.20 3.97 1.02
CA MET A 137 -14.07 5.21 0.24
C MET A 137 -12.61 5.60 0.01
N ASP A 138 -11.75 5.46 1.03
CA ASP A 138 -10.31 5.72 0.92
C ASP A 138 -9.69 4.81 -0.16
N GLU A 139 -9.95 3.51 -0.13
CA GLU A 139 -9.42 2.55 -1.11
C GLU A 139 -9.92 2.80 -2.54
N ALA A 140 -11.18 3.24 -2.68
CA ALA A 140 -11.72 3.63 -3.98
C ALA A 140 -10.95 4.84 -4.56
N ARG A 141 -10.63 5.83 -3.71
CA ARG A 141 -9.79 6.98 -4.09
C ARG A 141 -8.37 6.53 -4.43
N HIS A 142 -7.76 5.64 -3.67
CA HIS A 142 -6.40 5.17 -3.95
C HIS A 142 -6.32 4.41 -5.27
N ALA A 143 -7.30 3.54 -5.55
CA ALA A 143 -7.41 2.87 -6.84
C ALA A 143 -7.57 3.86 -8.01
N GLU A 144 -8.38 4.92 -7.85
CA GLU A 144 -8.50 6.01 -8.83
C GLU A 144 -7.14 6.69 -9.07
N ILE A 145 -6.43 7.05 -8.00
CA ILE A 145 -5.13 7.75 -8.07
C ILE A 145 -4.08 6.89 -8.78
N TYR A 146 -3.90 5.63 -8.38
CA TYR A 146 -2.89 4.76 -9.01
C TYR A 146 -3.26 4.43 -10.45
N GLY A 147 -4.54 4.20 -10.73
CA GLY A 147 -5.04 4.01 -12.10
C GLY A 147 -4.75 5.22 -12.98
N ARG A 148 -4.97 6.44 -12.47
CA ARG A 148 -4.65 7.68 -13.17
C ARG A 148 -3.16 7.86 -13.41
N PHE A 149 -2.31 7.62 -12.41
CA PHE A 149 -0.86 7.69 -12.56
C PHE A 149 -0.34 6.72 -13.63
N LEU A 150 -0.78 5.46 -13.59
CA LEU A 150 -0.40 4.45 -14.59
C LEU A 150 -0.89 4.81 -15.99
N HIS A 151 -2.10 5.35 -16.13
CA HIS A 151 -2.69 5.66 -17.43
C HIS A 151 -2.15 6.98 -18.03
N GLU A 152 -2.10 8.05 -17.25
CA GLU A 152 -1.76 9.40 -17.73
C GLU A 152 -0.26 9.70 -17.71
N LYS A 153 0.51 9.12 -16.78
CA LYS A 153 1.92 9.48 -16.56
C LYS A 153 2.89 8.41 -17.04
N VAL A 154 2.59 7.12 -16.85
CA VAL A 154 3.52 6.02 -17.20
C VAL A 154 3.13 5.32 -18.51
N GLY A 155 1.83 5.15 -18.75
CA GLY A 155 1.25 4.53 -19.94
C GLY A 155 1.52 3.03 -20.06
N MET A 156 1.59 2.29 -18.94
CA MET A 156 1.85 0.85 -18.92
C MET A 156 1.33 0.22 -17.62
N LEU A 157 0.79 -1.00 -17.70
CA LEU A 157 0.32 -1.78 -16.56
C LEU A 157 0.89 -3.19 -16.55
N TYR A 158 0.87 -3.83 -15.38
CA TYR A 158 1.20 -5.23 -15.19
C TYR A 158 0.02 -5.99 -14.54
N PRO A 159 -0.16 -7.28 -14.87
CA PRO A 159 -1.10 -8.16 -14.17
C PRO A 159 -0.82 -8.24 -12.68
N ILE A 160 -1.85 -8.65 -11.93
CA ILE A 160 -1.71 -8.94 -10.50
C ILE A 160 -0.69 -10.07 -10.29
N ASN A 161 0.20 -9.89 -9.32
CA ASN A 161 1.16 -10.91 -8.94
C ASN A 161 0.46 -12.08 -8.23
N ASP A 162 0.89 -13.30 -8.53
CA ASP A 162 0.28 -14.53 -8.01
C ASP A 162 0.23 -14.58 -6.47
N ASN A 163 1.26 -14.08 -5.78
CA ASN A 163 1.30 -14.08 -4.31
C ASN A 163 0.27 -13.11 -3.71
N LEU A 164 0.09 -11.94 -4.35
CA LEU A 164 -0.94 -10.98 -3.95
C LEU A 164 -2.34 -11.54 -4.21
N GLN A 165 -2.55 -12.12 -5.40
CA GLN A 165 -3.84 -12.72 -5.77
C GLN A 165 -4.18 -13.89 -4.84
N SER A 166 -3.21 -14.73 -4.48
CA SER A 166 -3.40 -15.83 -3.53
C SER A 166 -3.84 -15.31 -2.18
N LEU A 167 -3.08 -14.38 -1.57
CA LEU A 167 -3.40 -13.86 -0.24
C LEU A 167 -4.76 -13.15 -0.19
N LEU A 168 -5.09 -12.34 -1.21
CA LEU A 168 -6.42 -11.73 -1.35
C LEU A 168 -7.51 -12.80 -1.43
N GLY A 169 -7.28 -13.85 -2.24
CA GLY A 169 -8.22 -14.94 -2.42
C GLY A 169 -8.46 -15.69 -1.12
N ASP A 170 -7.41 -16.00 -0.36
CA ASP A 170 -7.52 -16.72 0.92
C ASP A 170 -8.21 -15.87 1.98
N THR A 171 -7.88 -14.57 2.02
CA THR A 171 -8.54 -13.58 2.89
C THR A 171 -10.05 -13.50 2.63
N LEU A 172 -10.46 -13.45 1.36
CA LEU A 172 -11.86 -13.27 0.97
C LEU A 172 -12.68 -14.56 0.99
N ARG A 173 -12.05 -15.73 0.79
CA ARG A 173 -12.74 -17.03 0.84
C ARG A 173 -13.04 -17.47 2.26
N ASP A 174 -12.35 -16.93 3.26
CA ASP A 174 -12.61 -17.30 4.63
C ASP A 174 -13.96 -16.74 5.13
N SER A 175 -14.81 -17.63 5.63
CA SER A 175 -16.14 -17.28 6.11
C SER A 175 -16.15 -16.51 7.45
N ARG A 176 -15.01 -16.47 8.15
CA ARG A 176 -14.88 -15.86 9.47
C ARG A 176 -14.60 -14.37 9.32
N TRP A 177 -15.40 -13.56 10.00
CA TRP A 177 -15.41 -12.10 9.85
C TRP A 177 -14.08 -11.41 10.23
N ASP A 178 -13.25 -12.04 11.06
CA ASP A 178 -11.96 -11.52 11.49
C ASP A 178 -10.83 -11.77 10.47
N MET A 179 -11.04 -12.64 9.50
CA MET A 179 -10.00 -13.00 8.53
C MET A 179 -9.75 -11.90 7.49
N PRO A 180 -10.76 -11.16 6.99
CA PRO A 180 -10.54 -9.91 6.25
C PRO A 180 -9.64 -8.92 6.99
N TYR A 181 -9.84 -8.76 8.32
CA TYR A 181 -8.97 -7.92 9.15
C TYR A 181 -7.52 -8.39 9.18
N LEU A 182 -7.33 -9.68 9.40
CA LEU A 182 -6.01 -10.26 9.52
C LEU A 182 -5.26 -10.25 8.18
N GLY A 183 -5.96 -10.58 7.09
CA GLY A 183 -5.39 -10.60 5.75
C GLY A 183 -5.11 -9.20 5.20
N MET A 184 -6.09 -8.31 5.26
CA MET A 184 -5.96 -6.98 4.67
C MET A 184 -5.23 -6.02 5.61
N GLN A 185 -5.81 -5.71 6.77
CA GLN A 185 -5.30 -4.63 7.64
C GLN A 185 -3.98 -4.96 8.34
N VAL A 186 -3.69 -6.24 8.59
CA VAL A 186 -2.45 -6.65 9.28
C VAL A 186 -1.35 -7.06 8.29
N LEU A 187 -1.67 -7.89 7.28
CA LEU A 187 -0.65 -8.42 6.36
C LEU A 187 -0.46 -7.54 5.12
N ILE A 188 -1.50 -7.29 4.34
CA ILE A 188 -1.38 -6.59 3.05
C ILE A 188 -1.08 -5.09 3.24
N GLU A 189 -1.85 -4.38 4.06
CA GLU A 189 -1.63 -2.95 4.33
C GLU A 189 -0.34 -2.71 5.12
N GLY A 190 -0.04 -3.58 6.09
CA GLY A 190 1.21 -3.54 6.85
C GLY A 190 2.44 -3.61 5.95
N LEU A 191 2.36 -4.42 4.88
CA LEU A 191 3.35 -4.49 3.81
C LEU A 191 3.35 -3.23 2.94
N ALA A 192 2.18 -2.80 2.48
CA ALA A 192 2.01 -1.69 1.55
C ALA A 192 2.65 -0.40 2.10
N LEU A 193 2.46 -0.10 3.38
CA LEU A 193 3.05 1.07 4.04
C LEU A 193 4.58 1.09 3.99
N ALA A 194 5.25 -0.05 4.18
CA ALA A 194 6.70 -0.12 4.07
C ALA A 194 7.16 0.07 2.61
N ALA A 195 6.40 -0.49 1.65
CA ALA A 195 6.61 -0.30 0.23
C ALA A 195 6.50 1.16 -0.20
N PHE A 196 5.40 1.81 0.19
CA PHE A 196 5.14 3.21 -0.09
C PHE A 196 6.20 4.11 0.52
N GLY A 197 6.54 3.88 1.80
CA GLY A 197 7.54 4.67 2.51
C GLY A 197 8.90 4.64 1.82
N MET A 198 9.39 3.45 1.44
CA MET A 198 10.66 3.34 0.73
C MET A 198 10.64 4.10 -0.60
N ILE A 199 9.60 3.94 -1.43
CA ILE A 199 9.54 4.61 -2.73
C ILE A 199 9.43 6.12 -2.54
N ARG A 200 8.58 6.58 -1.61
CA ARG A 200 8.44 7.99 -1.23
C ARG A 200 9.76 8.61 -0.80
N ASP A 201 10.55 7.89 -0.01
CA ASP A 201 11.79 8.40 0.58
C ASP A 201 12.97 8.37 -0.41
N THR A 202 12.91 7.49 -1.41
CA THR A 202 13.97 7.34 -2.43
C THR A 202 13.68 8.07 -3.74
N THR A 203 12.42 8.42 -4.03
CA THR A 203 12.05 9.16 -5.23
C THR A 203 12.50 10.64 -5.12
N ASP A 204 13.11 11.12 -6.20
CA ASP A 204 13.39 12.56 -6.38
C ASP A 204 12.25 13.29 -7.11
N LYS A 205 11.24 12.57 -7.58
CA LYS A 205 10.15 13.11 -8.39
C LYS A 205 9.00 13.60 -7.51
N PRO A 206 8.46 14.81 -7.75
CA PRO A 206 7.48 15.42 -6.86
C PRO A 206 6.10 14.74 -6.89
N LEU A 207 5.62 14.33 -8.08
CA LEU A 207 4.29 13.70 -8.20
C LEU A 207 4.17 12.36 -7.46
N PRO A 208 5.02 11.34 -7.68
CA PRO A 208 4.94 10.09 -6.94
C PRO A 208 5.17 10.30 -5.44
N LYS A 209 6.00 11.26 -5.02
CA LYS A 209 6.17 11.63 -3.62
C LYS A 209 4.86 12.12 -2.98
N GLN A 210 4.12 13.01 -3.66
CA GLN A 210 2.80 13.47 -3.20
C GLN A 210 1.79 12.32 -3.10
N ILE A 211 1.68 11.52 -4.16
CA ILE A 211 0.75 10.37 -4.22
C ILE A 211 0.98 9.45 -3.03
N LEU A 212 2.23 9.00 -2.84
CA LEU A 212 2.57 8.04 -1.79
C LEU A 212 2.39 8.65 -0.39
N ALA A 213 2.78 9.90 -0.17
CA ALA A 213 2.60 10.54 1.13
C ALA A 213 1.12 10.66 1.54
N TYR A 214 0.25 11.07 0.63
CA TYR A 214 -1.18 11.22 0.96
C TYR A 214 -1.90 9.87 1.10
N VAL A 215 -1.57 8.86 0.29
CA VAL A 215 -2.09 7.50 0.48
C VAL A 215 -1.64 6.94 1.83
N MET A 216 -0.35 7.06 2.17
CA MET A 216 0.18 6.58 3.45
C MET A 216 -0.48 7.22 4.68
N GLN A 217 -0.92 8.48 4.57
CA GLN A 217 -1.67 9.15 5.64
C GLN A 217 -2.99 8.43 5.97
N ASP A 218 -3.61 7.80 4.97
CA ASP A 218 -4.82 7.01 5.12
C ASP A 218 -4.51 5.61 5.67
N GLU A 219 -3.55 4.92 5.06
CA GLU A 219 -3.14 3.56 5.42
C GLU A 219 -2.72 3.39 6.87
N ALA A 220 -2.06 4.40 7.45
CA ALA A 220 -1.72 4.37 8.87
C ALA A 220 -2.98 4.14 9.74
N ARG A 221 -4.10 4.77 9.39
CA ARG A 221 -5.35 4.58 10.14
C ARG A 221 -5.94 3.19 9.89
N HIS A 222 -5.84 2.64 8.68
CA HIS A 222 -6.33 1.30 8.34
C HIS A 222 -5.63 0.20 9.16
N VAL A 223 -4.30 0.29 9.30
CA VAL A 223 -3.53 -0.60 10.18
C VAL A 223 -3.92 -0.44 11.66
N ALA A 224 -4.11 0.80 12.14
CA ALA A 224 -4.60 1.04 13.50
C ALA A 224 -5.97 0.39 13.74
N PHE A 225 -6.86 0.46 12.75
CA PHE A 225 -8.17 -0.17 12.81
C PHE A 225 -8.08 -1.68 12.95
N GLY A 226 -7.30 -2.35 12.11
CA GLY A 226 -7.09 -3.80 12.20
C GLY A 226 -6.54 -4.24 13.55
N ARG A 227 -5.49 -3.54 14.02
CA ARG A 227 -4.89 -3.77 15.34
C ARG A 227 -5.92 -3.64 16.47
N MET A 228 -6.68 -2.54 16.49
CA MET A 228 -7.66 -2.29 17.56
C MET A 228 -8.82 -3.29 17.53
N ALA A 229 -9.32 -3.64 16.35
CA ALA A 229 -10.45 -4.56 16.19
C ALA A 229 -10.09 -6.00 16.59
N LEU A 230 -8.92 -6.49 16.16
CA LEU A 230 -8.51 -7.88 16.40
C LEU A 230 -8.02 -8.13 17.82
N ARG A 231 -7.29 -7.18 18.42
CA ARG A 231 -6.63 -7.39 19.72
C ARG A 231 -7.59 -7.81 20.84
N ASP A 232 -8.79 -7.24 20.89
CA ASP A 232 -9.75 -7.56 21.94
C ASP A 232 -10.57 -8.82 21.62
N TYR A 233 -10.73 -9.14 20.35
CA TYR A 233 -11.39 -10.37 19.91
C TYR A 233 -10.49 -11.60 20.11
N TYR A 234 -9.21 -11.52 19.77
CA TYR A 234 -8.29 -12.67 19.85
C TYR A 234 -8.03 -13.17 21.27
N LYS A 235 -8.23 -12.31 22.29
CA LYS A 235 -8.23 -12.72 23.71
C LYS A 235 -9.34 -13.72 24.06
N GLN A 236 -10.37 -13.81 23.23
CA GLN A 236 -11.55 -14.65 23.44
C GLN A 236 -11.46 -15.98 22.67
N LEU A 237 -10.48 -16.11 21.78
CA LEU A 237 -10.27 -17.31 20.97
C LEU A 237 -9.60 -18.42 21.77
N SER A 238 -9.94 -19.65 21.44
CA SER A 238 -9.23 -20.83 21.93
C SER A 238 -7.83 -20.94 21.32
N ASP A 239 -6.94 -21.71 21.97
CA ASP A 239 -5.61 -21.99 21.42
C ASP A 239 -5.67 -22.62 20.02
N ALA A 240 -6.74 -23.37 19.69
CA ALA A 240 -6.91 -23.96 18.37
C ALA A 240 -7.23 -22.90 17.32
N GLU A 241 -8.15 -22.00 17.61
CA GLU A 241 -8.51 -20.89 16.72
C GLU A 241 -7.35 -19.93 16.52
N LEU A 242 -6.59 -19.62 17.58
CA LEU A 242 -5.38 -18.80 17.49
C LEU A 242 -4.33 -19.47 16.59
N ARG A 243 -4.11 -20.78 16.71
CA ARG A 243 -3.18 -21.51 15.85
C ARG A 243 -3.54 -21.42 14.36
N GLU A 244 -4.83 -21.45 14.03
CA GLU A 244 -5.28 -21.28 12.64
C GLU A 244 -4.95 -19.88 12.11
N ARG A 245 -5.07 -18.84 12.95
CA ARG A 245 -4.66 -17.47 12.57
C ARG A 245 -3.15 -17.32 12.47
N GLU A 246 -2.40 -17.96 13.37
CA GLU A 246 -0.93 -17.99 13.26
C GLU A 246 -0.48 -18.66 11.97
N GLU A 247 -1.10 -19.77 11.57
CA GLU A 247 -0.78 -20.46 10.33
C GLU A 247 -1.05 -19.57 9.11
N PHE A 248 -2.21 -18.90 9.07
CA PHE A 248 -2.52 -17.91 8.04
C PHE A 248 -1.52 -16.75 8.00
N VAL A 249 -1.10 -16.23 9.16
CA VAL A 249 -0.06 -15.19 9.23
C VAL A 249 1.27 -15.69 8.70
N ILE A 250 1.69 -16.92 9.05
CA ILE A 250 2.95 -17.49 8.56
C ILE A 250 2.94 -17.60 7.04
N GLU A 251 1.88 -18.19 6.47
CA GLU A 251 1.71 -18.35 5.03
C GLU A 251 1.69 -16.99 4.32
N GLY A 252 0.87 -16.06 4.83
CA GLY A 252 0.79 -14.71 4.30
C GLY A 252 2.12 -13.95 4.37
N CYS A 253 2.92 -14.11 5.43
CA CYS A 253 4.25 -13.52 5.53
C CYS A 253 5.19 -14.02 4.41
N TYR A 254 5.16 -15.32 4.10
CA TYR A 254 5.96 -15.87 3.00
C TYR A 254 5.48 -15.36 1.63
N LEU A 255 4.16 -15.32 1.39
CA LEU A 255 3.58 -14.75 0.16
C LEU A 255 4.00 -13.29 -0.02
N MET A 256 3.90 -12.48 1.05
CA MET A 256 4.25 -11.06 1.02
C MET A 256 5.75 -10.81 0.82
N ARG A 257 6.61 -11.67 1.37
CA ARG A 257 8.06 -11.62 1.10
C ARG A 257 8.36 -11.88 -0.38
N ASP A 258 7.69 -12.85 -0.98
CA ASP A 258 7.97 -13.32 -2.34
C ASP A 258 7.28 -12.46 -3.43
N ARG A 259 6.21 -11.73 -3.07
CA ARG A 259 5.51 -10.76 -3.94
C ARG A 259 6.44 -9.70 -4.55
N LEU A 260 7.53 -9.35 -3.87
CA LEU A 260 8.34 -8.17 -4.18
C LEU A 260 9.59 -8.46 -5.03
N ARG A 261 9.65 -9.65 -5.64
CA ARG A 261 10.82 -10.06 -6.44
C ARG A 261 10.92 -9.38 -7.81
N GLY A 262 9.80 -9.05 -8.43
CA GLY A 262 9.75 -8.45 -9.77
C GLY A 262 10.37 -9.33 -10.86
N VAL A 263 10.20 -10.66 -10.74
CA VAL A 263 10.76 -11.64 -11.69
C VAL A 263 10.20 -11.42 -13.09
N GLU A 264 8.90 -11.11 -13.18
CA GLU A 264 8.17 -10.89 -14.43
C GLU A 264 8.72 -9.70 -15.21
N VAL A 265 9.24 -8.68 -14.50
CA VAL A 265 9.94 -7.57 -15.13
C VAL A 265 11.24 -8.05 -15.76
N LEU A 266 12.04 -8.85 -15.04
CA LEU A 266 13.33 -9.34 -15.53
C LEU A 266 13.19 -10.31 -16.71
N GLU A 267 12.15 -11.15 -16.70
CA GLU A 267 11.83 -12.06 -17.80
C GLU A 267 11.54 -11.30 -19.10
N ASN A 268 10.87 -10.14 -19.02
CA ASN A 268 10.64 -9.27 -20.18
C ASN A 268 11.93 -8.71 -20.79
N PHE A 269 13.03 -8.66 -20.02
CA PHE A 269 14.37 -8.29 -20.48
C PHE A 269 15.21 -9.50 -20.90
N GLY A 270 14.58 -10.67 -21.07
CA GLY A 270 15.22 -11.89 -21.57
C GLY A 270 16.08 -12.62 -20.54
N ILE A 271 15.89 -12.33 -19.24
CA ILE A 271 16.59 -13.00 -18.16
C ILE A 271 15.80 -14.26 -17.78
N PRO A 272 16.41 -15.46 -17.78
CA PRO A 272 15.73 -16.68 -17.37
C PRO A 272 15.23 -16.59 -15.92
N THR A 273 14.05 -17.15 -15.63
CA THR A 273 13.38 -17.11 -14.32
C THR A 273 14.32 -17.42 -13.15
N ALA A 274 15.07 -18.53 -13.22
CA ALA A 274 15.98 -18.93 -12.15
C ALA A 274 17.10 -17.92 -11.90
N GLU A 275 17.57 -17.24 -12.95
CA GLU A 275 18.59 -16.20 -12.85
C GLU A 275 17.98 -14.88 -12.33
N ALA A 276 16.74 -14.56 -12.71
CA ALA A 276 15.99 -13.42 -12.18
C ALA A 276 15.71 -13.55 -10.68
N GLU A 277 15.30 -14.74 -10.23
CA GLU A 277 15.13 -15.06 -8.80
C GLU A 277 16.45 -14.88 -8.03
N GLU A 278 17.57 -15.40 -8.58
CA GLU A 278 18.89 -15.24 -7.95
C GLU A 278 19.28 -13.76 -7.80
N TYR A 279 19.08 -12.94 -8.83
CA TYR A 279 19.38 -11.50 -8.75
C TYR A 279 18.48 -10.75 -7.78
N SER A 280 17.20 -11.11 -7.71
CA SER A 280 16.30 -10.54 -6.71
C SER A 280 16.76 -10.88 -5.29
N GLU A 281 17.18 -12.13 -5.03
CA GLU A 281 17.67 -12.56 -3.72
C GLU A 281 19.00 -11.91 -3.33
N GLN A 282 19.89 -11.63 -4.29
CA GLN A 282 21.19 -10.99 -4.07
C GLN A 282 21.14 -9.46 -3.98
N SER A 283 20.02 -8.84 -4.34
CA SER A 283 19.87 -7.38 -4.29
C SER A 283 19.90 -6.86 -2.85
N GLU A 284 20.90 -6.05 -2.52
CA GLU A 284 21.00 -5.37 -1.21
C GLU A 284 19.79 -4.47 -0.94
N PHE A 285 19.30 -3.79 -1.99
CA PHE A 285 18.10 -2.96 -1.91
C PHE A 285 16.88 -3.80 -1.51
N LEU A 286 16.66 -4.96 -2.16
CA LEU A 286 15.54 -5.84 -1.80
C LEU A 286 15.74 -6.53 -0.45
N ALA A 287 16.98 -6.77 -0.01
CA ALA A 287 17.25 -7.29 1.34
C ALA A 287 16.86 -6.26 2.42
N LEU A 288 17.28 -5.01 2.27
CA LEU A 288 16.88 -3.90 3.15
C LEU A 288 15.37 -3.67 3.10
N PHE A 289 14.81 -3.72 1.89
CA PHE A 289 13.37 -3.59 1.69
C PHE A 289 12.63 -4.63 2.51
N ARG A 290 13.01 -5.91 2.38
CA ARG A 290 12.40 -7.02 3.10
C ARG A 290 12.46 -6.83 4.62
N GLN A 291 13.54 -6.31 5.18
CA GLN A 291 13.58 -5.98 6.61
C GLN A 291 12.55 -4.90 6.99
N LEU A 292 12.44 -3.85 6.18
CA LEU A 292 11.46 -2.77 6.40
C LEU A 292 10.00 -3.25 6.26
N LEU A 293 9.71 -4.21 5.37
CA LEU A 293 8.37 -4.81 5.24
C LEU A 293 7.84 -5.34 6.58
N PHE A 294 8.70 -6.05 7.31
CA PHE A 294 8.32 -6.71 8.55
C PHE A 294 8.38 -5.80 9.77
N SER A 295 8.91 -4.59 9.64
CA SER A 295 8.94 -3.57 10.71
C SER A 295 7.54 -3.16 11.20
N ARG A 296 6.50 -3.33 10.37
CA ARG A 296 5.10 -3.04 10.73
C ARG A 296 4.30 -4.29 11.05
N ILE A 297 4.51 -5.36 10.29
CA ILE A 297 3.76 -6.63 10.44
C ILE A 297 4.08 -7.27 11.78
N VAL A 298 5.37 -7.49 12.10
CA VAL A 298 5.79 -8.25 13.29
C VAL A 298 5.30 -7.60 14.60
N PRO A 299 5.47 -6.28 14.85
CA PRO A 299 4.96 -5.68 16.08
C PRO A 299 3.42 -5.64 16.11
N CYS A 300 2.73 -5.49 14.97
CA CYS A 300 1.27 -5.52 14.92
C CYS A 300 0.74 -6.91 15.30
N VAL A 301 1.30 -7.96 14.70
CA VAL A 301 0.98 -9.37 14.97
C VAL A 301 1.21 -9.73 16.45
N LYS A 302 2.33 -9.25 17.02
CA LYS A 302 2.62 -9.37 18.47
C LYS A 302 1.55 -8.68 19.33
N ASP A 303 1.16 -7.46 18.97
CA ASP A 303 0.19 -6.66 19.74
C ASP A 303 -1.23 -7.22 19.72
N ILE A 304 -1.66 -7.81 18.59
CA ILE A 304 -2.97 -8.49 18.50
C ILE A 304 -3.00 -9.84 19.20
N GLY A 305 -1.87 -10.29 19.78
CA GLY A 305 -1.80 -11.49 20.61
C GLY A 305 -1.43 -12.79 19.87
N LEU A 306 -1.04 -12.71 18.59
CA LEU A 306 -0.49 -13.84 17.85
C LEU A 306 1.01 -13.88 18.05
N TRP A 307 1.49 -14.71 18.98
CA TRP A 307 2.93 -14.77 19.31
C TRP A 307 3.37 -16.16 19.75
N GLY A 308 2.77 -17.21 19.21
CA GLY A 308 3.13 -18.60 19.45
C GLY A 308 4.51 -18.96 18.91
N LYS A 309 5.08 -20.04 19.44
CA LYS A 309 6.45 -20.48 19.12
C LYS A 309 6.67 -20.74 17.62
N ARG A 310 5.66 -21.24 16.91
CA ARG A 310 5.74 -21.50 15.46
C ARG A 310 5.91 -20.21 14.67
N LEU A 311 5.11 -19.20 15.02
CA LEU A 311 5.15 -17.89 14.37
C LEU A 311 6.47 -17.16 14.67
N GLN A 312 6.93 -17.21 15.93
CA GLN A 312 8.25 -16.71 16.30
C GLN A 312 9.37 -17.39 15.50
N GLN A 313 9.32 -18.72 15.34
CA GLN A 313 10.29 -19.46 14.55
C GLN A 313 10.25 -19.04 13.07
N ALA A 314 9.07 -18.85 12.49
CA ALA A 314 8.94 -18.35 11.12
C ALA A 314 9.60 -16.98 10.95
N TYR A 315 9.45 -16.06 11.91
CA TYR A 315 10.15 -14.77 11.89
C TYR A 315 11.67 -14.89 12.06
N VAL A 316 12.16 -15.87 12.84
CA VAL A 316 13.60 -16.18 12.93
C VAL A 316 14.11 -16.69 11.59
N ASP A 317 13.39 -17.62 10.95
CA ASP A 317 13.76 -18.21 9.66
C ASP A 317 13.76 -17.16 8.54
N MET A 318 12.88 -16.15 8.65
CA MET A 318 12.84 -14.98 7.75
C MET A 318 13.86 -13.89 8.12
N GLY A 319 14.55 -13.98 9.26
CA GLY A 319 15.53 -12.97 9.70
C GLY A 319 14.93 -11.65 10.19
N VAL A 320 13.66 -11.65 10.60
CA VAL A 320 12.90 -10.43 10.95
C VAL A 320 12.33 -10.46 12.37
N PHE A 321 12.71 -11.44 13.18
CA PHE A 321 12.23 -11.58 14.56
C PHE A 321 12.41 -10.32 15.41
N GLU A 322 13.57 -9.66 15.30
CA GLU A 322 13.90 -8.42 16.03
C GLU A 322 12.99 -7.23 15.67
N MET A 323 12.31 -7.28 14.52
CA MET A 323 11.34 -6.24 14.14
C MET A 323 10.17 -6.14 15.12
N GLY A 324 9.91 -7.17 15.93
CA GLY A 324 8.87 -7.17 16.95
C GLY A 324 9.08 -6.18 18.10
N ASP A 325 10.23 -5.51 18.15
CA ASP A 325 10.52 -4.43 19.10
C ASP A 325 10.40 -3.03 18.47
N SER A 326 9.99 -2.95 17.20
CA SER A 326 9.72 -1.68 16.51
C SER A 326 8.51 -0.97 17.12
N ASN A 327 8.60 0.35 17.25
CA ASN A 327 7.50 1.17 17.73
C ASN A 327 6.56 1.55 16.57
N LEU A 328 5.50 0.76 16.39
CA LEU A 328 4.53 0.95 15.32
C LEU A 328 3.84 2.33 15.39
N ASP A 329 3.49 2.79 16.58
CA ASP A 329 2.80 4.07 16.77
C ASP A 329 3.70 5.26 16.36
N LEU A 330 5.01 5.16 16.60
CA LEU A 330 5.99 6.16 16.17
C LEU A 330 6.12 6.21 14.64
N LEU A 331 6.21 5.05 13.98
CA LEU A 331 6.31 4.96 12.52
C LEU A 331 5.09 5.60 11.85
N MET A 332 3.89 5.31 12.38
CA MET A 332 2.63 5.85 11.86
C MET A 332 2.54 7.37 12.06
N ALA A 333 3.02 7.90 13.19
CA ALA A 333 3.03 9.33 13.44
C ALA A 333 3.98 10.08 12.47
N GLN A 334 5.13 9.48 12.14
CA GLN A 334 6.08 10.04 11.18
C GLN A 334 5.49 10.13 9.77
N ASP A 335 4.72 9.12 9.35
CA ASP A 335 4.04 9.17 8.04
C ASP A 335 3.00 10.29 7.97
N GLU A 336 2.26 10.51 9.06
CA GLU A 336 1.27 11.60 9.14
C GLU A 336 1.96 12.98 9.08
N GLU A 337 3.09 13.16 9.78
CA GLU A 337 3.86 14.40 9.79
C GLU A 337 4.38 14.77 8.38
N ILE A 338 4.83 13.80 7.60
CA ILE A 338 5.31 14.04 6.23
C ILE A 338 4.18 14.55 5.32
N ALA A 339 2.99 13.97 5.42
CA ALA A 339 1.84 14.43 4.65
C ALA A 339 1.40 15.85 5.05
N GLU A 340 1.44 16.17 6.34
CA GLU A 340 1.13 17.51 6.85
C GLU A 340 2.17 18.55 6.42
N GLN A 341 3.44 18.18 6.37
CA GLN A 341 4.49 19.04 5.85
C GLN A 341 4.26 19.39 4.37
N LEU A 342 3.90 18.40 3.54
CA LEU A 342 3.60 18.64 2.12
C LEU A 342 2.40 19.59 1.93
N ASP A 343 1.34 19.43 2.72
CA ASP A 343 0.22 20.39 2.67
C ASP A 343 0.64 21.79 3.10
N ALA A 344 1.48 21.92 4.14
CA ALA A 344 1.97 23.22 4.60
C ALA A 344 2.80 23.91 3.52
N GLU A 345 3.67 23.17 2.83
CA GLU A 345 4.45 23.68 1.70
C GLU A 345 3.55 24.10 0.53
N ARG A 346 2.54 23.30 0.19
CA ARG A 346 1.55 23.63 -0.87
C ARG A 346 0.77 24.90 -0.53
N LEU A 347 0.20 24.98 0.68
CA LEU A 347 -0.58 26.13 1.12
C LEU A 347 0.27 27.41 1.16
N ALA A 348 1.53 27.31 1.56
CA ALA A 348 2.46 28.43 1.53
C ALA A 348 2.74 28.91 0.08
N ALA A 349 2.85 27.99 -0.88
CA ALA A 349 3.02 28.32 -2.28
C ALA A 349 1.76 28.99 -2.87
N GLU A 350 0.57 28.44 -2.60
CA GLU A 350 -0.72 29.02 -3.01
C GLU A 350 -0.94 30.42 -2.43
N GLU A 351 -0.56 30.64 -1.16
CA GLU A 351 -0.62 31.94 -0.51
C GLU A 351 0.32 32.95 -1.18
N GLN A 352 1.56 32.54 -1.49
CA GLN A 352 2.53 33.40 -2.19
C GLN A 352 2.03 33.80 -3.57
N GLU A 353 1.46 32.87 -4.34
CA GLU A 353 0.90 33.15 -5.67
C GLU A 353 -0.28 34.12 -5.59
N ARG A 354 -1.22 33.91 -4.67
CA ARG A 354 -2.36 34.83 -4.46
C ARG A 354 -1.90 36.21 -4.00
N VAL A 355 -0.89 36.29 -3.13
CA VAL A 355 -0.33 37.58 -2.71
C VAL A 355 0.31 38.29 -3.89
N ALA A 356 1.03 37.58 -4.76
CA ALA A 356 1.63 38.14 -5.97
C ALA A 356 0.55 38.64 -6.95
N GLU A 357 -0.50 37.87 -7.19
CA GLU A 357 -1.64 38.26 -8.04
C GLU A 357 -2.32 39.53 -7.53
N VAL A 358 -2.65 39.57 -6.23
CA VAL A 358 -3.28 40.75 -5.61
C VAL A 358 -2.36 41.96 -5.66
N THR A 359 -1.06 41.78 -5.42
CA THR A 359 -0.08 42.87 -5.49
C THR A 359 0.01 43.43 -6.92
N GLY A 360 0.09 42.55 -7.93
CA GLY A 360 0.09 42.95 -9.34
C GLY A 360 -1.17 43.71 -9.73
N ALA A 361 -2.35 43.22 -9.32
CA ALA A 361 -3.62 43.91 -9.59
C ALA A 361 -3.71 45.30 -8.92
N ILE A 362 -3.14 45.45 -7.72
CA ILE A 362 -3.04 46.76 -7.04
C ILE A 362 -2.11 47.71 -7.81
N GLU A 363 -0.95 47.21 -8.27
CA GLU A 363 0.02 48.01 -9.05
C GLU A 363 -0.55 48.46 -10.39
N GLU A 364 -1.25 47.57 -11.12
CA GLU A 364 -1.95 47.90 -12.36
C GLU A 364 -3.04 48.95 -12.13
N GLY A 365 -3.88 48.76 -11.11
CA GLY A 365 -4.93 49.73 -10.75
C GLY A 365 -4.37 51.10 -10.33
N ALA A 366 -3.17 51.14 -9.73
CA ALA A 366 -2.50 52.39 -9.37
C ALA A 366 -1.81 53.07 -10.57
N ALA A 367 -1.50 52.34 -11.64
CA ALA A 367 -0.92 52.90 -12.87
C ALA A 367 -1.97 53.51 -13.83
N GLU A 368 -3.24 53.11 -13.69
CA GLU A 368 -4.36 53.60 -14.52
C GLU A 368 -5.10 54.82 -13.94
N GLY A 369 -4.83 55.21 -12.68
CA GLY A 369 -5.43 56.36 -11.98
C GLY A 369 -4.50 57.55 -11.84
#